data_AF-A0AAD7DCX3-F1
#
_entry.id   AF-A0AAD7DCX3-F1
#
_cell.length_a   1.000
_cell.length_b   1.000
_cell.length_c   1.000
_cell.angle_alpha   90.00
_cell.angle_beta   90.00
_cell.angle_gamma   90.00
#
_symmetry.space_group_name_H-M   'P 1'
#
loop_
_entity.id
_entity.type
_entity.pdbx_description
1 polymer ?
#
loop_
_entity_poly.entity_id
_entity_poly.type
_entity_poly.pdbx_seq_one_letter_code
_entity_poly.pdbx_strand_id
1 'polypeptide(L)'
;SKNRIVRAFFQLEEGALLHIKAYLAKLGIVKWAVDFAQSPYSMYNSAMRMAAIDTFRFCVAGTYYDFLRPDTRYIKDSGLLLRLYNHFIHRYMFDKWQKEIRTPGGNKTTAERNKVSQARIRV
;
A
#
# COMPACT_ATOMS: atom_id res chain seq x y z
N SER A 1 -1.86 6.02 -20.05
CA SER A 1 -1.80 6.22 -18.59
C SER A 1 -1.92 4.91 -17.78
N LYS A 2 -2.77 3.93 -18.15
CA LYS A 2 -2.96 2.67 -17.39
C LYS A 2 -1.91 1.56 -17.65
N ASN A 3 -1.42 1.43 -18.89
CA ASN A 3 -0.28 0.58 -19.21
C ASN A 3 0.97 0.92 -18.38
N ARG A 4 1.07 2.15 -17.86
CA ARG A 4 2.22 2.58 -17.05
C ARG A 4 2.21 1.90 -15.67
N ILE A 5 1.07 1.78 -15.00
CA ILE A 5 0.99 1.22 -13.63
C ILE A 5 1.13 -0.30 -13.64
N VAL A 6 0.51 -0.99 -14.61
CA VAL A 6 0.66 -2.45 -14.76
C VAL A 6 2.07 -2.82 -15.19
N ARG A 7 2.61 -2.17 -16.23
CA ARG A 7 4.04 -2.35 -16.58
C ARG A 7 4.93 -2.01 -15.41
N ALA A 8 4.58 -1.02 -14.62
CA ALA A 8 5.38 -0.65 -13.49
C ALA A 8 5.30 -1.59 -12.28
N PHE A 9 4.20 -2.31 -12.12
CA PHE A 9 4.13 -3.44 -11.19
C PHE A 9 5.09 -4.56 -11.64
N PHE A 10 5.18 -4.81 -12.95
CA PHE A 10 6.18 -5.72 -13.54
C PHE A 10 7.60 -5.12 -13.59
N GLN A 11 7.76 -3.80 -13.59
CA GLN A 11 9.04 -3.09 -13.48
C GLN A 11 9.43 -2.81 -12.03
N LEU A 12 8.67 -3.29 -11.03
CA LEU A 12 9.18 -3.28 -9.69
C LEU A 12 10.36 -4.25 -9.70
N GLU A 13 11.54 -3.66 -9.87
CA GLU A 13 12.77 -4.38 -10.10
C GLU A 13 12.94 -5.39 -8.98
N GLU A 14 13.45 -6.57 -9.31
CA GLU A 14 13.62 -7.67 -8.37
C GLU A 14 14.31 -7.21 -7.07
N GLY A 15 15.22 -6.24 -7.16
CA GLY A 15 15.88 -5.59 -6.04
C GLY A 15 14.93 -4.90 -5.05
N ALA A 16 13.87 -4.22 -5.50
CA ALA A 16 12.88 -3.60 -4.62
C ALA A 16 12.06 -4.65 -3.86
N LEU A 17 11.61 -5.69 -4.56
CA LEU A 17 10.88 -6.80 -3.93
C LEU A 17 11.76 -7.55 -2.93
N LEU A 18 13.01 -7.82 -3.29
CA LEU A 18 13.97 -8.48 -2.40
C LEU A 18 14.23 -7.63 -1.16
N HIS A 19 14.43 -6.32 -1.32
CA HIS A 19 14.62 -5.41 -0.20
C HIS A 19 13.39 -5.38 0.72
N ILE A 20 12.18 -5.25 0.17
CA ILE A 20 10.93 -5.27 0.95
C ILE A 20 10.84 -6.57 1.76
N LYS A 21 11.07 -7.73 1.11
CA LYS A 21 11.03 -9.03 1.77
C LYS A 21 12.08 -9.15 2.88
N ALA A 22 13.32 -8.75 2.61
CA ALA A 22 14.41 -8.78 3.58
C ALA A 22 14.13 -7.86 4.77
N TYR A 23 13.60 -6.65 4.52
CA TYR A 23 13.24 -5.70 5.56
C TYR A 23 12.10 -6.22 6.44
N LEU A 24 11.04 -6.79 5.84
CA LEU A 24 9.96 -7.41 6.60
C LEU A 24 10.45 -8.61 7.43
N ALA A 25 11.29 -9.47 6.84
CA ALA A 25 11.89 -10.60 7.55
C ALA A 25 12.75 -10.16 8.73
N LYS A 26 13.55 -9.09 8.57
CA LYS A 26 14.34 -8.48 9.64
C LYS A 26 13.48 -8.01 10.83
N LEU A 27 12.26 -7.55 10.55
CA LEU A 27 11.30 -7.15 11.58
C LEU A 27 10.46 -8.32 12.14
N GLY A 28 10.70 -9.56 11.69
CA GLY A 28 9.88 -10.72 12.05
C GLY A 28 8.48 -10.68 11.44
N ILE A 29 8.25 -9.84 10.43
CA ILE A 29 6.96 -9.70 9.75
C ILE A 29 6.88 -10.73 8.62
N VAL A 30 6.16 -11.82 8.85
CA VAL A 30 5.93 -12.86 7.83
C VAL A 30 4.93 -12.39 6.77
N LYS A 31 3.92 -11.64 7.19
CA LYS A 31 2.87 -11.12 6.32
C LYS A 31 2.59 -9.67 6.67
N TRP A 32 2.71 -8.80 5.68
CA TRP A 32 2.23 -7.43 5.82
C TRP A 32 0.71 -7.42 5.75
N ALA A 33 0.06 -7.17 6.89
CA ALA A 33 -1.39 -7.05 7.00
C ALA A 33 -1.70 -6.16 8.20
N VAL A 34 -2.56 -5.16 8.02
CA VAL A 34 -3.03 -4.33 9.12
C VAL A 34 -4.17 -5.04 9.84
N ASP A 35 -4.13 -5.04 11.17
CA ASP A 35 -5.21 -5.54 11.99
C ASP A 35 -6.21 -4.41 12.27
N PHE A 36 -7.33 -4.43 11.56
CA PHE A 36 -8.41 -3.45 11.71
C PHE A 36 -9.29 -3.68 12.95
N ALA A 37 -9.15 -4.81 13.64
CA ALA A 37 -9.84 -5.04 14.91
C ALA A 37 -9.10 -4.35 16.09
N GLN A 38 -7.83 -4.04 15.93
CA GLN A 38 -7.03 -3.33 16.92
C GLN A 38 -6.97 -1.82 16.66
N SER A 39 -6.59 -1.07 17.69
CA SER A 39 -6.28 0.36 17.55
C SER A 39 -5.25 0.58 16.42
N PRO A 40 -5.41 1.64 15.60
CA PRO A 40 -4.37 2.06 14.65
C PRO A 40 -3.00 2.27 15.29
N TYR A 41 -2.96 2.54 16.59
CA TYR A 41 -1.73 2.79 17.36
C TYR A 41 -1.25 1.57 18.14
N SER A 42 -1.82 0.39 17.93
CA SER A 42 -1.29 -0.85 18.52
C SER A 42 0.16 -1.07 18.09
N MET A 43 0.94 -1.78 18.90
CA MET A 43 2.33 -2.09 18.57
C MET A 43 2.45 -2.81 17.23
N TYR A 44 1.54 -3.76 16.97
CA TYR A 44 1.46 -4.49 15.71
C TYR A 44 1.21 -3.57 14.51
N ASN A 45 0.18 -2.73 14.57
CA ASN A 45 -0.16 -1.80 13.48
C ASN A 45 0.90 -0.72 13.28
N SER A 46 1.55 -0.30 14.36
CA SER A 46 2.69 0.64 14.30
C SER A 46 3.88 0.02 13.57
N ALA A 47 4.20 -1.26 13.82
CA ALA A 47 5.24 -1.98 13.10
C ALA A 47 4.93 -2.10 11.60
N MET A 48 3.69 -2.47 11.23
CA MET A 48 3.24 -2.52 9.82
C MET A 48 3.37 -1.17 9.13
N ARG A 49 3.07 -0.09 9.86
CA ARG A 49 3.17 1.29 9.36
C ARG A 49 4.61 1.69 9.10
N MET A 50 5.49 1.50 10.08
CA MET A 50 6.91 1.81 9.91
C MET A 50 7.49 1.03 8.73
N ALA A 51 7.16 -0.26 8.62
CA ALA A 51 7.64 -1.08 7.51
C ALA A 51 7.17 -0.58 6.14
N ALA A 52 5.92 -0.18 6.02
CA ALA A 52 5.41 0.39 4.78
C ALA A 52 6.07 1.73 4.43
N ILE A 53 6.30 2.61 5.41
CA ILE A 53 6.91 3.93 5.20
C ILE A 53 8.39 3.77 4.79
N ASP A 54 9.14 2.92 5.47
CA ASP A 54 10.57 2.74 5.19
C ASP A 54 10.80 2.06 3.85
N THR A 55 10.02 1.03 3.52
CA THR A 55 10.11 0.40 2.21
C THR A 55 9.65 1.34 1.09
N PHE A 56 8.64 2.18 1.33
CA PHE A 56 8.25 3.22 0.38
C PHE A 56 9.39 4.21 0.12
N ARG A 57 10.07 4.68 1.17
CA ARG A 57 11.24 5.57 1.05
C ARG A 57 12.37 4.91 0.26
N PHE A 58 12.68 3.65 0.56
CA PHE A 58 13.66 2.88 -0.20
C PHE A 58 13.29 2.81 -1.69
N CYS A 59 12.04 2.46 -1.98
CA CYS A 59 11.57 2.35 -3.36
C CYS A 59 11.65 3.68 -4.12
N VAL A 60 11.32 4.80 -3.48
CA VAL A 60 11.45 6.13 -4.11
C VAL A 60 12.91 6.54 -4.26
N ALA A 61 13.76 6.29 -3.26
CA ALA A 61 15.18 6.63 -3.33
C ALA A 61 15.92 5.83 -4.41
N GLY A 62 15.57 4.55 -4.59
CA GLY A 62 16.11 3.69 -5.63
C GLY A 62 15.44 3.86 -7.00
N THR A 63 14.64 4.92 -7.21
CA THR A 63 13.93 5.21 -8.47
C THR A 63 12.96 4.12 -8.95
N TYR A 64 12.73 3.07 -8.14
CA TYR A 64 11.82 1.97 -8.42
C TYR A 64 10.37 2.44 -8.60
N TYR A 65 10.01 3.62 -8.08
CA TYR A 65 8.71 4.26 -8.24
C TYR A 65 8.68 5.46 -9.20
N ASP A 66 9.70 5.69 -10.05
CA ASP A 66 9.75 6.84 -10.97
C ASP A 66 8.57 6.90 -11.95
N PHE A 67 8.03 5.74 -12.30
CA PHE A 67 6.80 5.64 -13.08
C PHE A 67 5.59 6.25 -12.38
N LEU A 68 5.58 6.43 -11.05
CA LEU A 68 4.53 7.15 -10.33
C LEU A 68 4.79 8.66 -10.32
N ARG A 69 6.00 9.09 -10.68
CA ARG A 69 6.49 10.47 -10.56
C ARG A 69 6.26 11.02 -9.14
N PRO A 70 6.81 10.35 -8.10
CA PRO A 70 6.67 10.80 -6.72
C PRO A 70 7.32 12.18 -6.56
N ASP A 71 6.70 13.04 -5.75
CA ASP A 71 7.31 14.30 -5.36
C ASP A 71 8.37 14.03 -4.29
N THR A 72 9.62 13.95 -4.72
CA THR A 72 10.76 13.55 -3.88
C THR A 72 11.05 14.55 -2.76
N ARG A 73 10.57 15.80 -2.89
CA ARG A 73 10.73 16.87 -1.88
C ARG A 73 10.11 16.48 -0.53
N TYR A 74 9.07 15.65 -0.55
CA TYR A 74 8.29 15.29 0.64
C TYR A 74 8.66 13.92 1.24
N ILE A 75 9.60 13.19 0.66
CA ILE A 75 9.93 11.82 1.08
C ILE A 75 10.56 11.76 2.49
N LYS A 76 11.24 12.83 2.89
CA LYS A 76 11.81 12.99 4.23
C LYS A 76 10.81 13.55 5.25
N ASP A 77 9.63 14.02 4.82
CA ASP A 77 8.59 14.50 5.72
C ASP A 77 7.84 13.31 6.34
N SER A 78 8.35 12.82 7.47
CA SER A 78 7.74 11.74 8.25
C SER A 78 6.29 12.05 8.65
N GLY A 79 5.98 13.31 8.97
CA GLY A 79 4.64 13.72 9.40
C GLY A 79 3.63 13.59 8.27
N LEU A 80 4.00 14.02 7.06
CA LEU A 80 3.18 13.85 5.87
C LEU A 80 3.01 12.38 5.49
N LEU A 81 4.08 11.59 5.48
CA LEU A 81 4.01 10.15 5.17
C LEU A 81 3.14 9.39 6.18
N LEU A 82 3.23 9.74 7.46
CA LEU A 82 2.38 9.19 8.52
C LEU A 82 0.89 9.52 8.28
N ARG A 83 0.57 10.78 7.97
CA ARG A 83 -0.81 11.19 7.65
C ARG A 83 -1.33 10.51 6.40
N LEU A 84 -0.51 10.41 5.36
CA LEU A 84 -0.85 9.73 4.11
C LEU A 84 -1.15 8.25 4.35
N TYR A 85 -0.30 7.56 5.11
CA TYR A 85 -0.51 6.18 5.52
C TYR A 85 -1.83 6.02 6.28
N ASN A 86 -2.05 6.85 7.31
CA ASN A 86 -3.25 6.77 8.14
C ASN A 86 -4.53 6.99 7.32
N HIS A 87 -4.51 7.99 6.43
CA HIS A 87 -5.64 8.25 5.55
C HIS A 87 -5.90 7.07 4.59
N PHE A 88 -4.86 6.53 3.97
CA PHE A 88 -5.05 5.44 3.01
C PHE A 88 -5.42 4.12 3.69
N ILE A 89 -4.67 3.71 4.71
CA ILE A 89 -4.85 2.41 5.36
C ILE A 89 -5.97 2.46 6.40
N HIS A 90 -5.84 3.33 7.41
CA HIS A 90 -6.76 3.32 8.55
C HIS A 90 -8.08 4.06 8.29
N ARG A 91 -8.23 4.75 7.15
CA ARG A 91 -9.51 5.32 6.70
C ARG A 91 -10.02 4.61 5.45
N TYR A 92 -9.35 4.75 4.31
CA TYR A 92 -9.89 4.20 3.05
C TYR A 92 -9.94 2.66 3.01
N MET A 93 -8.88 1.96 3.44
CA MET A 93 -8.89 0.49 3.48
C MET A 93 -9.76 -0.04 4.63
N PHE A 94 -9.88 0.69 5.74
CA PHE A 94 -10.80 0.36 6.82
C PHE A 94 -12.27 0.39 6.35
N ASP A 95 -12.68 1.43 5.61
CA ASP A 95 -14.05 1.52 5.07
C ASP A 95 -14.36 0.31 4.15
N LYS A 96 -13.38 -0.15 3.36
CA LYS A 96 -13.51 -1.37 2.55
C LYS A 96 -13.63 -2.62 3.41
N TRP A 97 -12.82 -2.75 4.45
CA TRP A 97 -12.87 -3.88 5.37
C TRP A 97 -14.23 -3.96 6.09
N GLN A 98 -14.75 -2.82 6.58
CA GLN A 98 -16.08 -2.76 7.19
C GLN A 98 -17.17 -3.22 6.22
N LYS A 99 -17.09 -2.80 4.95
CA LYS A 99 -18.03 -3.23 3.92
C LYS A 99 -17.94 -4.73 3.65
N GLU A 100 -16.73 -5.29 3.64
CA GLU A 100 -16.52 -6.72 3.40
C GLU A 100 -17.08 -7.58 4.55
N ILE A 101 -16.93 -7.12 5.79
CA ILE A 101 -17.52 -7.80 6.97
C ILE A 101 -19.04 -7.75 6.92
N ARG A 102 -19.62 -6.60 6.58
CA ARG A 102 -21.08 -6.44 6.52
C ARG A 102 -21.71 -7.20 5.35
N THR A 103 -21.03 -7.23 4.22
CA THR A 103 -21.51 -7.85 2.99
C THR A 103 -20.33 -8.47 2.26
N PRO A 104 -20.05 -9.76 2.54
CA PRO A 104 -18.99 -10.49 1.85
C PRO A 104 -19.16 -10.40 0.32
N GLY A 105 -18.08 -10.07 -0.39
CA GLY A 105 -18.10 -9.82 -1.82
C GLY A 105 -18.62 -8.45 -2.25
N GLY A 106 -19.11 -7.61 -1.32
CA GLY A 106 -19.69 -6.30 -1.62
C GLY A 106 -18.69 -5.34 -2.28
N ASN A 107 -17.40 -5.44 -1.94
CA ASN A 107 -16.35 -4.68 -2.62
C ASN A 107 -16.16 -5.14 -4.06
N LYS A 108 -16.18 -6.45 -4.31
CA LYS A 108 -16.08 -7.04 -5.65
C LYS A 108 -17.24 -6.57 -6.53
N THR A 109 -18.48 -6.69 -6.06
CA THR A 109 -19.67 -6.22 -6.79
C THR A 109 -19.61 -4.72 -7.10
N THR A 110 -19.08 -3.92 -6.17
CA THR A 110 -18.92 -2.46 -6.39
C THR A 110 -17.85 -2.17 -7.43
N ALA A 111 -16.74 -2.92 -7.42
CA ALA A 111 -15.70 -2.84 -8.43
C ALA A 111 -16.19 -3.32 -9.80
N GLU A 112 -17.13 -4.26 -9.84
CA GLU A 112 -17.81 -4.76 -11.06
C GLU A 112 -18.77 -3.75 -11.67
N ARG A 113 -19.52 -3.02 -10.85
CA ARG A 113 -20.43 -1.98 -11.33
C ARG A 113 -19.71 -0.71 -11.76
N ASN A 114 -18.57 -0.40 -11.16
CA ASN A 114 -17.80 0.79 -11.51
C ASN A 114 -17.00 0.56 -12.80
N LYS A 115 -17.44 1.17 -13.90
CA LYS A 115 -16.78 1.09 -15.22
C LYS A 115 -15.30 1.46 -15.17
N VAL A 116 -14.90 2.40 -14.31
CA VAL A 116 -13.49 2.80 -14.12
C VAL A 116 -12.69 1.70 -13.43
N SER A 117 -13.27 1.03 -12.43
CA SER A 117 -12.64 -0.12 -11.75
C SER A 117 -12.58 -1.36 -12.64
N GLN A 118 -13.62 -1.65 -13.42
CA GLN A 118 -13.61 -2.72 -14.42
C GLN A 118 -12.54 -2.51 -15.48
N ALA A 119 -12.38 -1.28 -15.96
CA ALA A 119 -11.31 -0.91 -16.87
C ALA A 119 -9.92 -0.87 -16.23
N ARG A 120 -9.78 -1.28 -14.95
CA ARG A 120 -8.50 -1.52 -14.25
C ARG A 120 -8.25 -3.02 -13.97
N ILE A 121 -9.29 -3.86 -13.98
CA ILE A 121 -9.22 -5.31 -13.67
C ILE A 121 -9.09 -6.16 -14.95
N ARG A 122 -9.69 -5.75 -16.08
CA ARG A 122 -9.73 -6.52 -17.34
C ARG A 122 -8.44 -6.44 -18.19
N VAL A 123 -7.31 -6.07 -17.60
CA VAL A 123 -6.04 -5.84 -18.31
C VAL A 123 -4.93 -6.56 -17.58
#